data_AF-A0A7S3H2W6-F1
#
_entry.id   AF-A0A7S3H2W6-F1
#
_cell.length_a   1.000
_cell.length_b   1.000
_cell.length_c   1.000
_cell.angle_alpha   90.00
_cell.angle_beta   90.00
_cell.angle_gamma   90.00
#
_symmetry.space_group_name_H-M   'P 1'
#
loop_
_entity.id
_entity.type
_entity.pdbx_description
1 polymer ?
#
loop_
_entity_poly.entity_id
_entity_poly.type
_entity_poly.pdbx_seq_one_letter_code
_entity_poly.pdbx_strand_id
1 'polypeptide(L)'
;VFKHFGAQVVEALCGPIAPKNAAAILAKTYDSLIRELDALDNGVSVADNPRYRFCTHLGARVGRLNPGWQEKSSPAIENERFQEAMALAAKELTDVICGYSEGWLPARVIVEDTLAKRSEVHPSGEIMKLPSFCPWQEHLFDLESEDEKNRSTLVKYVLFQDSRAGWRIQAVPKARGSFENRL
;
A
#
# COMPACT_ATOMS: atom_id res chain seq x y z
N VAL A 1 12.47 6.02 15.19
CA VAL A 1 11.37 5.54 16.08
C VAL A 1 10.67 4.29 15.52
N PHE A 2 10.06 4.35 14.34
CA PHE A 2 9.29 3.23 13.77
C PHE A 2 10.08 1.91 13.66
N LYS A 3 11.38 1.96 13.32
CA LYS A 3 12.27 0.78 13.33
C LYS A 3 12.21 -0.06 14.62
N HIS A 4 12.04 0.60 15.77
CA HIS A 4 12.09 -0.05 17.08
C HIS A 4 10.69 -0.40 17.62
N PHE A 5 9.69 0.45 17.35
CA PHE A 5 8.35 0.32 17.93
C PHE A 5 7.29 -0.14 16.92
N GLY A 6 7.60 -0.17 15.62
CA GLY A 6 6.62 -0.50 14.58
C GLY A 6 5.98 -1.87 14.78
N ALA A 7 6.76 -2.88 15.20
CA ALA A 7 6.24 -4.21 15.50
C ALA A 7 5.18 -4.20 16.60
N GLN A 8 5.40 -3.43 17.67
CA GLN A 8 4.45 -3.27 18.77
C GLN A 8 3.19 -2.54 18.32
N VAL A 9 3.33 -1.54 17.44
CA VAL A 9 2.18 -0.82 16.87
C VAL A 9 1.34 -1.75 15.98
N VAL A 10 1.98 -2.55 15.12
CA VAL A 10 1.26 -3.53 14.28
C VAL A 10 0.55 -4.56 15.14
N GLU A 11 1.20 -5.09 16.18
CA GLU A 11 0.57 -6.02 17.12
C GLU A 11 -0.62 -5.39 17.85
N ALA A 12 -0.48 -4.15 18.31
CA ALA A 12 -1.55 -3.44 19.01
C ALA A 12 -2.77 -3.16 18.12
N LEU A 13 -2.56 -2.88 16.83
CA LEU A 13 -3.63 -2.57 15.88
C LEU A 13 -4.26 -3.81 15.24
N CYS A 14 -3.46 -4.81 14.90
CA CYS A 14 -3.91 -5.98 14.14
C CYS A 14 -4.21 -7.20 15.01
N GLY A 15 -3.78 -7.19 16.28
CA GLY A 15 -3.84 -8.37 17.15
C GLY A 15 -2.85 -9.47 16.73
N PRO A 16 -3.05 -10.71 17.22
CA PRO A 16 -2.14 -11.82 16.95
C PRO A 16 -2.21 -12.24 15.47
N ILE A 17 -1.13 -11.97 14.75
CA ILE A 17 -0.95 -12.38 13.34
C ILE A 17 0.34 -13.19 13.19
N ALA A 18 0.40 -14.05 12.17
CA ALA A 18 1.57 -14.87 11.92
C ALA A 18 2.84 -13.99 11.73
N PRO A 19 4.01 -14.37 12.25
CA PRO A 19 5.22 -13.55 12.18
C PRO A 19 5.59 -13.08 10.76
N LYS A 20 5.41 -13.95 9.76
CA LYS A 20 5.61 -13.60 8.34
C LYS A 20 4.67 -12.48 7.85
N ASN A 21 3.43 -12.49 8.31
CA ASN A 21 2.42 -11.50 7.94
C ASN A 21 2.71 -10.16 8.64
N ALA A 22 3.09 -10.20 9.92
CA ALA A 22 3.54 -9.01 10.63
C ALA A 22 4.75 -8.36 9.95
N ALA A 23 5.74 -9.16 9.58
CA ALA A 23 6.92 -8.68 8.86
C ALA A 23 6.56 -8.05 7.50
N ALA A 24 5.62 -8.64 6.76
CA ALA A 24 5.12 -8.07 5.50
C ALA A 24 4.42 -6.72 5.72
N ILE A 25 3.52 -6.62 6.70
CA ILE A 25 2.82 -5.36 7.04
C ILE A 25 3.84 -4.28 7.45
N LEU A 26 4.83 -4.63 8.26
CA LEU A 26 5.90 -3.71 8.68
C LEU A 26 6.69 -3.20 7.49
N ALA A 27 7.12 -4.10 6.59
CA ALA A 27 7.88 -3.74 5.40
C ALA A 27 7.05 -2.83 4.48
N LYS A 28 5.77 -3.17 4.24
CA LYS A 28 4.86 -2.36 3.42
C LYS A 28 4.56 -1.00 4.03
N THR A 29 4.34 -0.92 5.35
CA THR A 29 4.15 0.35 6.07
C THR A 29 5.40 1.21 5.99
N TYR A 30 6.58 0.60 6.14
CA TYR A 30 7.84 1.34 6.01
C TYR A 30 8.01 1.89 4.59
N ASP A 31 7.79 1.06 3.57
CA ASP A 31 7.94 1.42 2.16
C ASP A 31 6.97 2.53 1.71
N SER A 32 5.71 2.46 2.15
CA SER A 32 4.62 3.34 1.67
C SER A 32 4.44 4.63 2.48
N LEU A 33 4.84 4.67 3.74
CA LEU A 33 4.61 5.82 4.62
C LEU A 33 5.92 6.32 5.24
N ILE A 34 6.64 5.45 5.95
CA ILE A 34 7.78 5.89 6.77
C ILE A 34 8.95 6.36 5.90
N ARG A 35 9.21 5.71 4.76
CA ARG A 35 10.28 6.12 3.85
C ARG A 35 10.05 7.52 3.27
N GLU A 36 8.79 7.88 2.95
CA GLU A 36 8.47 9.24 2.50
C GLU A 36 8.79 10.25 3.62
N LEU A 37 8.40 9.96 4.86
CA LEU A 37 8.69 10.81 6.00
C LEU A 37 10.19 10.98 6.23
N ASP A 38 10.94 9.87 6.26
CA ASP A 38 12.40 9.88 6.44
C ASP A 38 13.08 10.68 5.32
N ALA A 39 12.64 10.53 4.07
CA ALA A 39 13.20 11.26 2.94
C ALA A 39 12.95 12.77 3.05
N LEU A 40 11.72 13.17 3.36
CA LEU A 40 11.36 14.58 3.51
C LEU A 40 12.09 15.25 4.70
N ASP A 41 12.19 14.55 5.83
CA ASP A 41 12.88 15.05 7.03
C ASP A 41 14.39 15.25 6.78
N ASN A 42 14.99 14.39 5.96
CA ASN A 42 16.40 14.50 5.56
C ASN A 42 16.62 15.39 4.32
N GLY A 43 15.59 16.08 3.82
CA GLY A 43 15.72 16.99 2.67
C GLY A 43 15.99 16.29 1.33
N VAL A 44 15.67 15.01 1.21
CA VAL A 44 15.82 14.23 -0.03
C VAL A 44 14.72 14.63 -1.02
N SER A 45 15.12 15.10 -2.20
CA SER A 45 14.18 15.41 -3.27
C SER A 45 13.66 14.14 -3.94
N VAL A 46 12.38 14.15 -4.34
CA VAL A 46 11.75 13.05 -5.09
C VAL A 46 12.36 12.86 -6.50
N ALA A 47 12.93 13.94 -7.06
CA ALA A 47 13.63 13.96 -8.34
C ALA A 47 14.53 15.20 -8.42
N ASP A 48 15.53 15.20 -9.31
CA ASP A 48 16.43 16.35 -9.49
C ASP A 48 15.70 17.61 -9.98
N ASN A 49 14.75 17.44 -10.91
CA ASN A 49 13.97 18.53 -11.50
C ASN A 49 12.47 18.16 -11.53
N PRO A 50 11.77 18.21 -10.38
CA PRO A 50 10.38 17.81 -10.30
C PRO A 50 9.50 18.81 -11.06
N ARG A 51 8.64 18.32 -11.95
CA ARG A 51 7.72 19.16 -12.74
C ARG A 51 6.59 19.78 -11.91
N TYR A 52 6.35 19.25 -10.72
CA TYR A 52 5.35 19.71 -9.77
C TYR A 52 5.79 19.35 -8.34
N ARG A 53 5.21 20.00 -7.34
CA ARG A 53 5.50 19.76 -5.92
C ARG A 53 4.30 19.14 -5.23
N PHE A 54 4.54 18.09 -4.44
CA PHE A 54 3.54 17.54 -3.53
C PHE A 54 3.37 18.48 -2.31
N CYS A 55 2.15 18.92 -2.04
CA CYS A 55 1.81 19.79 -0.89
C CYS A 55 0.84 19.14 0.12
N THR A 56 0.52 17.86 -0.10
CA THR A 56 -0.47 17.10 0.67
C THR A 56 0.13 15.95 1.49
N HIS A 57 1.46 15.80 1.51
CA HIS A 57 2.14 14.81 2.34
C HIS A 57 1.86 15.02 3.83
N LEU A 58 2.06 13.98 4.65
CA LEU A 58 1.70 14.01 6.07
C LEU A 58 2.37 15.18 6.81
N GLY A 59 3.66 15.41 6.60
CA GLY A 59 4.38 16.55 7.18
C GLY A 59 3.77 17.92 6.83
N ALA A 60 3.28 18.12 5.60
CA ALA A 60 2.60 19.36 5.22
C ALA A 60 1.22 19.48 5.87
N ARG A 61 0.49 18.38 6.03
CA ARG A 61 -0.81 18.37 6.74
C ARG A 61 -0.64 18.68 8.21
N VAL A 62 0.36 18.09 8.86
CA VAL A 62 0.77 18.40 10.24
C VAL A 62 1.20 19.87 10.35
N GLY A 63 2.03 20.35 9.43
CA GLY A 63 2.51 21.74 9.43
C GLY A 63 1.40 22.78 9.33
N ARG A 64 0.26 22.45 8.70
CA ARG A 64 -0.93 23.33 8.64
C ARG A 64 -1.65 23.51 9.98
N LEU A 65 -1.38 22.66 10.95
CA LEU A 65 -1.95 22.78 12.31
C LEU A 65 -1.12 23.69 13.20
N ASN A 66 0.10 24.04 12.79
CA ASN A 66 0.90 25.02 13.52
C ASN A 66 0.21 26.39 13.47
N PRO A 67 0.31 27.19 14.55
CA PRO A 67 -0.13 28.57 14.53
C PRO A 67 0.49 29.32 13.36
N GLY A 68 -0.34 30.09 12.65
CA GLY A 68 0.13 30.99 11.61
C GLY A 68 1.07 32.04 12.20
N TRP A 69 1.98 32.58 11.38
CA TRP A 69 2.94 33.60 11.82
C TRP A 69 2.27 34.86 12.42
N GLN A 70 0.98 35.08 12.12
CA GLN A 70 0.16 36.21 12.57
C GLN A 70 -0.71 35.92 13.77
N GLU A 71 -0.76 34.67 14.19
CA GLU A 71 -1.58 34.24 15.30
C GLU A 71 -0.80 34.45 16.59
N LYS A 72 -1.52 34.82 17.65
CA LYS A 72 -0.93 34.80 18.98
C LYS A 72 -0.70 33.33 19.35
N SER A 73 0.56 32.96 19.54
CA SER A 73 0.92 31.65 20.07
C SER A 73 1.10 31.71 21.58
N SER A 74 0.70 30.65 22.27
CA SER A 74 1.02 30.41 23.67
C SER A 74 1.24 28.91 23.88
N PRO A 75 1.93 28.48 24.95
CA PRO A 75 2.14 27.06 25.22
C PRO A 75 0.84 26.24 25.27
N ALA A 76 -0.25 26.84 25.73
CA ALA A 76 -1.55 26.18 25.76
C ALA A 76 -2.11 25.92 24.34
N ILE A 77 -2.00 26.93 23.46
CA ILE A 77 -2.45 26.83 22.05
C ILE A 77 -1.58 25.81 21.30
N GLU A 78 -0.25 25.88 21.48
CA GLU A 78 0.68 24.94 20.85
C GLU A 78 0.40 23.50 21.27
N ASN A 79 0.10 23.27 22.54
CA ASN A 79 -0.23 21.94 23.05
C ASN A 79 -1.57 21.41 22.49
N GLU A 80 -2.59 22.27 22.38
CA GLU A 80 -3.86 21.89 21.73
C GLU A 80 -3.65 21.50 20.26
N ARG A 81 -2.93 22.32 19.49
CA ARG A 81 -2.59 22.03 18.10
C ARG A 81 -1.73 20.78 17.95
N PHE A 82 -0.82 20.55 18.88
CA PHE A 82 -0.02 19.33 18.92
C PHE A 82 -0.89 18.08 19.09
N GLN A 83 -1.92 18.13 19.93
CA GLN A 83 -2.87 17.01 20.06
C GLN A 83 -3.65 16.75 18.76
N GLU A 84 -4.08 17.80 18.05
CA GLU A 84 -4.69 17.66 16.73
C GLU A 84 -3.72 17.01 15.72
N ALA A 85 -2.46 17.43 15.72
CA ALA A 85 -1.42 16.88 14.85
C ALA A 85 -1.11 15.41 15.17
N MET A 86 -1.08 15.05 16.45
CA MET A 86 -0.94 13.66 16.89
C MET A 86 -2.09 12.80 16.39
N ALA A 87 -3.34 13.26 16.55
CA ALA A 87 -4.52 12.53 16.10
C ALA A 87 -4.50 12.31 14.57
N LEU A 88 -4.12 13.34 13.81
CA LEU A 88 -3.95 13.27 12.36
C LEU A 88 -2.90 12.23 11.96
N ALA A 89 -1.71 12.27 12.56
CA ALA A 89 -0.63 11.35 12.24
C ALA A 89 -0.93 9.91 12.69
N ALA A 90 -1.56 9.75 13.86
CA ALA A 90 -2.00 8.45 14.36
C ALA A 90 -3.05 7.83 13.42
N LYS A 91 -4.02 8.63 12.95
CA LYS A 91 -5.00 8.15 11.98
C LYS A 91 -4.35 7.67 10.69
N GLU A 92 -3.41 8.45 10.13
CA GLU A 92 -2.72 8.09 8.90
C GLU A 92 -1.97 6.76 9.05
N LEU A 93 -1.21 6.59 10.14
CA LEU A 93 -0.47 5.36 10.42
C LEU A 93 -1.41 4.16 10.59
N THR A 94 -2.50 4.35 11.34
CA THR A 94 -3.51 3.30 11.57
C THR A 94 -4.18 2.88 10.27
N ASP A 95 -4.64 3.83 9.45
CA ASP A 95 -5.30 3.54 8.17
C ASP A 95 -4.37 2.73 7.24
N VAL A 96 -3.08 3.08 7.18
CA VAL A 96 -2.09 2.35 6.37
C VAL A 96 -1.91 0.92 6.88
N ILE A 97 -1.70 0.73 8.18
CA ILE A 97 -1.48 -0.58 8.78
C ILE A 97 -2.73 -1.47 8.64
N CYS A 98 -3.91 -0.95 9.00
CA CYS A 98 -5.17 -1.66 8.88
C CYS A 98 -5.51 -1.97 7.42
N GLY A 99 -5.24 -1.06 6.49
CA GLY A 99 -5.40 -1.30 5.04
C GLY A 99 -4.56 -2.48 4.55
N TYR A 100 -3.33 -2.63 5.07
CA TYR A 100 -2.52 -3.80 4.76
C TYR A 100 -3.03 -5.08 5.42
N SER A 101 -3.43 -5.01 6.70
CA SER A 101 -3.90 -6.16 7.46
C SER A 101 -5.24 -6.73 6.96
N GLU A 102 -6.20 -5.84 6.68
CA GLU A 102 -7.60 -6.21 6.41
C GLU A 102 -7.90 -6.32 4.91
N GLY A 103 -7.14 -5.60 4.07
CA GLY A 103 -7.38 -5.54 2.62
C GLY A 103 -6.29 -6.24 1.80
N TRP A 104 -5.06 -5.77 1.91
CA TRP A 104 -3.96 -6.28 1.06
C TRP A 104 -3.56 -7.71 1.41
N LEU A 105 -3.36 -8.03 2.69
CA LEU A 105 -2.84 -9.33 3.10
C LEU A 105 -3.81 -10.49 2.77
N PRO A 106 -5.14 -10.40 3.02
CA PRO A 106 -6.07 -11.46 2.66
C PRO A 106 -6.16 -11.69 1.14
N ALA A 107 -5.91 -10.66 0.33
CA ALA A 107 -5.93 -10.77 -1.13
C ALA A 107 -4.90 -11.78 -1.65
N ARG A 108 -3.76 -11.97 -0.96
CA ARG A 108 -2.72 -12.91 -1.39
C ARG A 108 -3.26 -14.32 -1.60
N VAL A 109 -4.09 -14.81 -0.68
CA VAL A 109 -4.67 -16.16 -0.74
C VAL A 109 -5.59 -16.30 -1.95
N ILE A 110 -6.36 -15.26 -2.26
CA ILE A 110 -7.26 -15.24 -3.42
C ILE A 110 -6.44 -15.28 -4.72
N VAL A 111 -5.38 -14.48 -4.81
CA VAL A 111 -4.52 -14.42 -6.00
C VAL A 111 -3.78 -15.74 -6.20
N GLU A 112 -3.25 -16.33 -5.13
CA GLU A 112 -2.57 -17.63 -5.18
C GLU A 112 -3.49 -18.74 -5.69
N ASP A 113 -4.70 -18.85 -5.12
CA ASP A 113 -5.69 -19.85 -5.53
C ASP A 113 -6.16 -19.66 -6.98
N THR A 114 -6.45 -18.42 -7.37
CA THR A 114 -6.92 -18.11 -8.74
C THR A 114 -5.82 -18.25 -9.78
N LEU A 115 -4.58 -17.94 -9.43
CA LEU A 115 -3.41 -18.18 -10.28
C LEU A 115 -3.19 -19.69 -10.47
N ALA A 116 -3.36 -20.51 -9.44
CA ALA A 116 -3.23 -21.96 -9.56
C ALA A 116 -4.29 -22.57 -10.51
N LYS A 117 -5.51 -22.02 -10.51
CA LYS A 117 -6.67 -22.49 -11.32
C LYS A 117 -6.81 -21.82 -12.69
N ARG A 118 -5.86 -20.97 -13.09
CA ARG A 118 -5.96 -20.17 -14.34
C ARG A 118 -6.17 -21.00 -15.61
N SER A 119 -5.69 -22.23 -15.66
CA SER A 119 -5.92 -23.14 -16.80
C SER A 119 -7.38 -23.57 -16.97
N GLU A 120 -8.18 -23.53 -15.90
CA GLU A 120 -9.64 -23.77 -15.95
C GLU A 120 -10.38 -22.59 -16.60
N VAL A 121 -9.80 -21.39 -16.58
CA VAL A 121 -10.37 -20.18 -17.19
C VAL A 121 -10.05 -20.15 -18.68
N HIS A 122 -8.79 -20.40 -19.04
CA HIS A 122 -8.35 -20.47 -20.43
C HIS A 122 -7.16 -21.43 -20.56
N PRO A 123 -7.12 -22.31 -21.57
CA PRO A 123 -6.05 -23.29 -21.73
C PRO A 123 -4.63 -22.70 -21.83
N SER A 124 -4.49 -21.44 -22.28
CA SER A 124 -3.17 -20.79 -22.32
C SER A 124 -2.59 -20.49 -20.95
N GLY A 125 -3.41 -20.45 -19.89
CA GLY A 125 -2.99 -20.03 -18.55
C GLY A 125 -2.61 -18.56 -18.43
N GLU A 126 -2.83 -17.74 -19.46
CA GLU A 126 -2.51 -16.31 -19.46
C GLU A 126 -3.67 -15.44 -18.95
N ILE A 127 -4.80 -16.05 -18.58
CA ILE A 127 -6.01 -15.36 -18.10
C ILE A 127 -6.32 -15.86 -16.69
N MET A 128 -6.37 -14.93 -15.73
CA MET A 128 -6.75 -15.21 -14.35
C MET A 128 -8.12 -14.61 -14.07
N LYS A 129 -8.99 -15.37 -13.41
CA LYS A 129 -10.33 -14.90 -13.02
C LYS A 129 -10.42 -14.84 -11.50
N LEU A 130 -10.56 -13.65 -10.96
CA LEU A 130 -10.82 -13.43 -9.54
C LEU A 130 -12.32 -13.63 -9.24
N PRO A 131 -12.68 -14.13 -8.04
CA PRO A 131 -14.07 -14.22 -7.61
C PRO A 131 -14.72 -12.84 -7.40
N SER A 132 -13.93 -11.87 -6.94
CA SER A 132 -14.30 -10.47 -6.75
C SER A 132 -13.04 -9.60 -6.85
N PHE A 133 -13.23 -8.27 -6.94
CA PHE A 133 -12.08 -7.37 -6.88
C PHE A 133 -11.32 -7.50 -5.56
N CYS A 134 -10.00 -7.63 -5.64
CA CYS A 134 -9.07 -7.48 -4.53
C CYS A 134 -7.76 -6.84 -5.02
N PRO A 135 -6.89 -6.33 -4.13
CA PRO A 135 -5.54 -5.87 -4.48
C PRO A 135 -4.66 -6.98 -5.05
N TRP A 136 -4.78 -7.29 -6.34
CA TRP A 136 -4.17 -8.48 -6.94
C TRP A 136 -2.77 -8.26 -7.49
N GLN A 137 -2.46 -7.04 -7.95
CA GLN A 137 -1.32 -6.80 -8.83
C GLN A 137 0.03 -7.10 -8.18
N GLU A 138 0.30 -6.57 -6.99
CA GLU A 138 1.57 -6.82 -6.30
C GLU A 138 1.76 -8.30 -5.99
N HIS A 139 0.73 -8.97 -5.46
CA HIS A 139 0.77 -10.40 -5.14
C HIS A 139 1.00 -11.25 -6.38
N LEU A 140 0.39 -10.91 -7.51
CA LEU A 140 0.63 -11.62 -8.77
C LEU A 140 2.11 -11.53 -9.17
N PHE A 141 2.71 -10.34 -9.10
CA PHE A 141 4.14 -10.19 -9.40
C PHE A 141 5.03 -10.95 -8.39
N ASP A 142 4.70 -10.94 -7.10
CA ASP A 142 5.43 -11.70 -6.08
C ASP A 142 5.36 -13.20 -6.40
N LEU A 143 4.15 -13.76 -6.59
CA LEU A 143 3.93 -15.18 -6.87
C LEU A 143 4.54 -15.65 -8.20
N GLU A 144 4.52 -14.79 -9.23
CA GLU A 144 5.22 -15.05 -10.48
C GLU A 144 6.74 -15.07 -10.27
N SER A 145 7.30 -14.27 -9.36
CA SER A 145 8.74 -14.28 -9.09
C SER A 145 9.19 -15.46 -8.20
N GLU A 146 8.33 -15.91 -7.29
CA GLU A 146 8.63 -16.93 -6.28
C GLU A 146 8.65 -18.36 -6.85
N ASP A 147 7.83 -18.68 -7.86
CA ASP A 147 7.68 -20.03 -8.43
C ASP A 147 7.99 -20.08 -9.93
N GLU A 148 8.88 -20.99 -10.35
CA GLU A 148 9.24 -21.21 -11.75
C GLU A 148 8.04 -21.57 -12.64
N LYS A 149 7.07 -22.33 -12.11
CA LYS A 149 5.84 -22.68 -12.82
C LYS A 149 5.00 -21.44 -13.18
N ASN A 150 5.08 -20.40 -12.38
CA ASN A 150 4.37 -19.15 -12.67
C ASN A 150 5.18 -18.26 -13.62
N ARG A 151 6.52 -18.33 -13.60
CA ARG A 151 7.39 -17.61 -14.55
C ARG A 151 7.24 -18.07 -16.00
N SER A 152 6.96 -19.35 -16.23
CA SER A 152 6.85 -19.89 -17.60
C SER A 152 5.63 -19.40 -18.35
N THR A 153 4.58 -18.97 -17.63
CA THR A 153 3.30 -18.55 -18.23
C THR A 153 2.72 -17.40 -17.42
N LEU A 154 3.12 -16.19 -17.82
CA LEU A 154 2.69 -14.95 -17.16
C LEU A 154 1.24 -14.63 -17.48
N VAL A 155 0.53 -14.13 -16.48
CA VAL A 155 -0.85 -13.67 -16.67
C VAL A 155 -0.86 -12.35 -17.45
N LYS A 156 -1.61 -12.30 -18.54
CA LYS A 156 -1.81 -11.10 -19.38
C LYS A 156 -3.08 -10.35 -19.03
N TYR A 157 -4.12 -11.06 -18.61
CA TYR A 157 -5.42 -10.47 -18.28
C TYR A 157 -5.97 -10.99 -16.96
N VAL A 158 -6.53 -10.08 -16.18
CA VAL A 158 -7.26 -10.37 -14.94
C VAL A 158 -8.71 -9.97 -15.10
N LEU A 159 -9.60 -10.92 -14.82
CA LEU A 159 -11.05 -10.78 -14.95
C LEU A 159 -11.70 -10.78 -13.56
N PHE A 160 -12.67 -9.91 -13.33
CA PHE A 160 -13.52 -9.94 -12.14
C PHE A 160 -14.85 -9.23 -12.40
N GLN A 161 -15.85 -9.51 -11.57
CA GLN A 161 -17.10 -8.75 -11.57
C GLN A 161 -17.03 -7.60 -10.56
N ASP A 162 -17.56 -6.45 -10.94
CA ASP A 162 -17.77 -5.34 -10.01
C ASP A 162 -19.04 -5.54 -9.15
N SER A 163 -19.28 -4.63 -8.22
CA SER A 163 -20.44 -4.69 -7.31
C SER A 163 -21.79 -4.59 -8.03
N ARG A 164 -21.82 -4.26 -9.33
CA ARG A 164 -23.02 -4.20 -10.17
C ARG A 164 -23.09 -5.38 -11.14
N ALA A 165 -22.32 -6.45 -10.89
CA ALA A 165 -22.17 -7.63 -11.74
C ALA A 165 -21.59 -7.36 -13.14
N GLY A 166 -21.06 -6.15 -13.37
CA GLY A 166 -20.38 -5.80 -14.62
C GLY A 166 -18.99 -6.43 -14.68
N TRP A 167 -18.65 -7.05 -15.81
CA TRP A 167 -17.32 -7.61 -16.01
C TRP A 167 -16.28 -6.51 -16.21
N ARG A 168 -15.16 -6.65 -15.49
CA ARG A 168 -13.96 -5.83 -15.59
C ARG A 168 -12.82 -6.70 -16.08
N ILE A 169 -12.06 -6.14 -17.00
CA ILE A 169 -10.87 -6.75 -17.59
C ILE A 169 -9.73 -5.77 -17.38
N GLN A 170 -8.65 -6.21 -16.74
CA GLN A 170 -7.44 -5.44 -16.57
C GLN A 170 -6.29 -6.18 -17.25
N ALA A 171 -5.57 -5.49 -18.13
CA ALA A 171 -4.32 -5.97 -18.68
C ALA A 171 -3.22 -5.83 -17.61
N VAL A 172 -2.36 -6.84 -17.50
CA VAL A 172 -1.29 -6.80 -16.52
C VAL A 172 -0.13 -5.97 -17.08
N PRO A 173 0.45 -5.03 -16.31
CA PRO A 173 1.59 -4.26 -16.76
C PRO A 173 2.85 -5.11 -16.88
N LYS A 174 3.82 -4.60 -17.63
CA LYS A 174 5.15 -5.21 -17.83
C LYS A 174 5.99 -5.21 -16.57
N ALA A 175 5.81 -4.21 -15.73
CA ALA A 175 6.48 -4.08 -14.45
C ALA A 175 5.56 -3.40 -13.43
N ARG A 176 5.90 -3.51 -12.15
CA ARG A 176 5.21 -2.79 -11.07
C ARG A 176 5.24 -1.29 -11.35
N GLY A 177 4.07 -0.65 -11.27
CA GLY A 177 3.92 0.79 -11.53
C GLY A 177 4.06 1.22 -13.00
N SER A 178 4.28 0.29 -13.94
CA SER A 178 4.32 0.62 -15.37
C SER A 178 2.91 0.80 -15.94
N PHE A 179 2.76 1.70 -16.90
CA PHE A 179 1.56 1.84 -17.72
C PHE A 179 1.60 0.96 -18.99
N GLU A 180 2.77 0.43 -19.35
CA GLU A 180 2.93 -0.47 -20.50
C GLU A 180 2.50 -1.90 -20.13
N ASN A 181 1.64 -2.51 -20.95
CA ASN A 181 1.15 -3.89 -20.75
C ASN A 181 2.11 -4.94 -21.33
N ARG A 182 2.19 -6.13 -20.72
CA ARG A 182 3.05 -7.25 -21.17
C ARG A 182 2.45 -8.16 -22.26
N LEU A 183 1.85 -7.55 -23.29
CA LEU A 183 1.18 -8.25 -24.40
C LEU A 183 2.01 -9.39 -25.00
#